data_AF-A0A0Z8GJE0-F1
#
_entry.id   AF-A0A0Z8GJE0-F1
#
_cell.length_a   1.000
_cell.length_b   1.000
_cell.length_c   1.000
_cell.angle_alpha   90.00
_cell.angle_beta   90.00
_cell.angle_gamma   90.00
#
_symmetry.space_group_name_H-M   'P 1'
#
loop_
_entity.id
_entity.type
_entity.pdbx_description
1 polymer ?
#
loop_
_entity_poly.entity_id
_entity_poly.type
_entity_poly.pdbx_seq_one_letter_code
_entity_poly.pdbx_strand_id
1 'polypeptide(L)'
;MASVRKRGKYYEYRVVYRDSLGERHEATCGGFKTKAQARAAGQEREVELRTSPMSNNDVTLLDYYIAWAELYKKPHVVKKTWNSYEQTRKHIIKYFGHIKLKEMSPVRYQEFLNQFGYKYAQDTIERTHYHIKSAVKIAVRDQLIPSNFTEGAVVKSQKEKKPEAESYLEEDEYLYVISKTQENPQYISHMTLYILAVSGMRFAEAMGLTWDDIDFERQVFIVINTWDYSDSQDFSDTKNEQSVREIPFNDDVAKHLLNFKENYWKENEEGRVLFGASNRATNTALKRMVKRDVHPHTLRHTYASYLIFKEVPVASISKLLGHKSILITLKVYAHQFEKMKEKHHAEVRGILADIH
;
A
#
# COMPACT_ATOMS: atom_id res chain seq x y z
N MET A 1 15.67 35.33 -12.25
CA MET A 1 16.06 36.16 -13.42
C MET A 1 17.56 36.10 -13.60
N ALA A 2 18.01 35.65 -14.77
CA ALA A 2 19.42 35.66 -15.18
C ALA A 2 20.00 37.07 -15.15
N SER A 3 21.13 37.25 -14.47
CA SER A 3 21.91 38.49 -14.42
C SER A 3 23.16 38.35 -15.28
N VAL A 4 23.63 39.44 -15.92
CA VAL A 4 24.81 39.43 -16.80
C VAL A 4 25.83 40.45 -16.30
N ARG A 5 27.09 40.03 -16.16
CA ARG A 5 28.21 40.90 -15.78
C ARG A 5 29.34 40.84 -16.82
N LYS A 6 30.10 41.94 -16.95
CA LYS A 6 31.29 42.02 -17.81
C LYS A 6 32.51 41.57 -17.03
N ARG A 7 33.35 40.70 -17.60
CA ARG A 7 34.57 40.16 -17.00
C ARG A 7 35.71 40.24 -18.03
N GLY A 8 36.52 41.30 -17.93
CA GLY A 8 37.55 41.61 -18.92
C GLY A 8 36.97 41.92 -20.30
N LYS A 9 37.41 41.18 -21.34
CA LYS A 9 36.92 41.30 -22.72
C LYS A 9 35.62 40.52 -23.00
N TYR A 10 35.13 39.74 -22.05
CA TYR A 10 33.98 38.85 -22.21
C TYR A 10 32.83 39.17 -21.25
N TYR A 11 31.68 38.56 -21.47
CA TYR A 11 30.49 38.60 -20.63
C TYR A 11 30.24 37.23 -19.99
N GLU A 12 29.64 37.23 -18.80
CA GLU A 12 29.28 36.06 -18.01
C GLU A 12 27.83 36.22 -17.52
N TYR A 13 27.03 35.15 -17.60
CA TYR A 13 25.71 35.12 -16.98
C TYR A 13 25.77 34.46 -15.59
N ARG A 14 24.81 34.81 -14.73
CA ARG A 14 24.55 34.22 -13.42
C ARG A 14 23.06 34.01 -13.24
N VAL A 15 22.64 32.75 -13.13
CA VAL A 15 21.27 32.35 -12.80
C VAL A 15 21.24 31.86 -11.36
N VAL A 16 20.40 32.50 -10.54
CA VAL A 16 20.14 32.08 -9.16
C VAL A 16 18.87 31.24 -9.16
N TYR A 17 18.92 30.04 -8.60
CA TYR A 17 17.79 29.14 -8.43
C TYR A 17 17.78 28.53 -7.03
N ARG A 18 16.67 27.92 -6.62
CA ARG A 18 16.59 27.14 -5.39
C ARG A 18 16.43 25.67 -5.73
N ASP A 19 17.09 24.80 -4.99
CA ASP A 19 16.88 23.35 -5.09
C ASP A 19 15.59 22.92 -4.34
N SER A 20 15.25 21.64 -4.41
CA SER A 20 14.07 21.09 -3.70
C SER A 20 14.17 21.12 -2.17
N LEU A 21 15.35 21.39 -1.62
CA LEU A 21 15.60 21.57 -0.19
C LEU A 21 15.56 23.05 0.23
N GLY A 22 15.35 23.96 -0.73
CA GLY A 22 15.20 25.38 -0.52
C GLY A 22 16.53 26.14 -0.48
N GLU A 23 17.66 25.46 -0.68
CA GLU A 23 18.98 26.08 -0.73
C GLU A 23 19.18 26.85 -2.03
N ARG A 24 19.88 27.97 -1.93
CA ARG A 24 20.09 28.87 -3.06
C ARG A 24 21.37 28.48 -3.80
N HIS A 25 21.22 28.13 -5.07
CA HIS A 25 22.30 27.77 -5.98
C HIS A 25 22.50 28.81 -7.06
N GLU A 26 23.71 28.83 -7.64
CA GLU A 26 24.09 29.77 -8.67
C GLU A 26 24.77 29.04 -9.84
N ALA A 27 24.17 29.13 -11.03
CA ALA A 27 24.76 28.64 -12.26
C ALA A 27 25.39 29.82 -13.01
N THR A 28 26.69 29.74 -13.28
CA THR A 28 27.43 30.76 -14.02
C THR A 28 28.11 30.16 -15.25
N CYS A 29 28.14 30.90 -16.35
CA CYS A 29 28.94 30.56 -17.52
C CYS A 29 29.43 31.84 -18.19
N GLY A 30 30.69 31.84 -18.63
CA GLY A 30 31.39 32.99 -19.20
C GLY A 30 32.00 32.68 -20.57
N GLY A 31 32.55 33.71 -21.21
CA GLY A 31 33.21 33.61 -22.52
C GLY A 31 32.42 34.21 -23.68
N PHE A 32 31.29 34.87 -23.40
CA PHE A 32 30.47 35.50 -24.43
C PHE A 32 31.08 36.81 -24.91
N LYS A 33 31.12 37.05 -26.22
CA LYS A 33 31.68 38.28 -26.80
C LYS A 33 30.78 39.49 -26.61
N THR A 34 29.47 39.28 -26.47
CA THR A 34 28.48 40.35 -26.32
C THR A 34 27.56 40.12 -25.12
N LYS A 35 27.02 41.23 -24.57
CA LYS A 35 26.00 41.20 -23.50
C LYS A 35 24.74 40.45 -23.93
N ALA A 36 24.36 40.56 -25.22
CA ALA A 36 23.19 39.90 -25.78
C ALA A 36 23.34 38.37 -25.80
N GLN A 37 24.49 37.85 -26.23
CA GLN A 37 24.78 36.42 -26.21
C GLN A 37 24.73 35.84 -24.79
N ALA A 38 25.36 36.51 -23.82
CA ALA A 38 25.30 36.07 -22.42
C ALA A 38 23.87 36.11 -21.86
N ARG A 39 23.05 37.09 -22.26
CA ARG A 39 21.65 37.20 -21.81
C ARG A 39 20.78 36.09 -22.39
N ALA A 40 20.92 35.79 -23.67
CA ALA A 40 20.19 34.70 -24.33
C ALA A 40 20.53 33.34 -23.70
N ALA A 41 21.82 33.01 -23.55
CA ALA A 41 22.27 31.79 -22.89
C ALA A 41 21.81 31.70 -21.42
N GLY A 42 21.81 32.84 -20.71
CA GLY A 42 21.30 32.91 -19.34
C GLY A 42 19.79 32.68 -19.23
N GLN A 43 19.01 33.18 -20.19
CA GLN A 43 17.56 32.93 -20.26
C GLN A 43 17.25 31.48 -20.62
N GLU A 44 17.96 30.90 -21.58
CA GLU A 44 17.84 29.46 -21.91
C GLU A 44 18.16 28.59 -20.69
N ARG A 45 19.25 28.89 -19.97
CA ARG A 45 19.61 28.17 -18.73
C ARG A 45 18.58 28.37 -17.62
N GLU A 46 17.98 29.56 -17.50
CA GLU A 46 16.90 29.82 -16.54
C GLU A 46 15.63 29.03 -16.87
N VAL A 47 15.28 28.88 -18.15
CA VAL A 47 14.18 28.03 -18.60
C VAL A 47 14.52 26.57 -18.33
N GLU A 48 15.70 26.09 -18.74
CA GLU A 48 16.16 24.70 -18.52
C GLU A 48 16.12 24.29 -17.04
N LEU A 49 16.64 25.15 -16.14
CA LEU A 49 16.61 24.91 -14.70
C LEU A 49 15.17 24.91 -14.13
N ARG A 50 14.23 25.57 -14.81
CA ARG A 50 12.81 25.62 -14.42
C ARG A 50 11.98 24.49 -15.03
N THR A 51 12.34 24.02 -16.23
CA THR A 51 11.51 23.10 -17.03
C THR A 51 12.10 21.70 -17.15
N SER A 52 13.38 21.48 -16.85
CA SER A 52 14.02 20.17 -17.00
C SER A 52 15.18 19.94 -16.02
N PRO A 53 14.90 19.75 -14.71
CA PRO A 53 15.88 19.20 -13.76
C PRO A 53 16.52 17.91 -14.27
N MET A 54 15.78 17.14 -15.07
CA MET A 54 16.19 15.88 -15.70
C MET A 54 17.23 16.01 -16.83
N SER A 55 17.61 17.22 -17.24
CA SER A 55 18.67 17.42 -18.25
C SER A 55 19.95 17.99 -17.66
N ASN A 56 19.97 18.26 -16.35
CA ASN A 56 21.11 18.84 -15.67
C ASN A 56 22.04 17.76 -15.11
N ASN A 57 23.26 17.66 -15.66
CA ASN A 57 24.29 16.73 -15.17
C ASN A 57 24.70 16.93 -13.71
N ASP A 58 24.35 18.06 -13.10
CA ASP A 58 24.60 18.37 -11.69
C ASP A 58 23.38 18.18 -10.77
N VAL A 59 22.31 17.53 -11.25
CA VAL A 59 21.09 17.30 -10.48
C VAL A 59 21.33 16.38 -9.27
N THR A 60 20.70 16.69 -8.15
CA THR A 60 20.70 15.81 -6.97
C THR A 60 19.82 14.59 -7.19
N LEU A 61 20.09 13.50 -6.46
CA LEU A 61 19.19 12.33 -6.46
C LEU A 61 17.76 12.73 -6.06
N LEU A 62 17.63 13.66 -5.11
CA LEU A 62 16.34 14.14 -4.62
C LEU A 62 15.58 14.93 -5.68
N ASP A 63 16.19 15.95 -6.27
CA ASP A 63 15.57 16.78 -7.30
C ASP A 63 15.13 15.94 -8.49
N TYR A 64 16.00 15.03 -8.91
CA TYR A 64 15.72 14.11 -10.00
C TYR A 64 14.56 13.17 -9.65
N TYR A 65 14.56 12.57 -8.45
CA TYR A 65 13.48 11.70 -8.00
C TYR A 65 12.13 12.41 -7.96
N ILE A 66 12.08 13.65 -7.47
CA ILE A 66 10.85 14.45 -7.42
C ILE A 66 10.35 14.71 -8.84
N ALA A 67 11.20 15.24 -9.72
CA ALA A 67 10.83 15.52 -11.10
C ALA A 67 10.32 14.26 -11.82
N TRP A 68 11.01 13.14 -11.64
CA TRP A 68 10.59 11.85 -12.19
C TRP A 68 9.24 11.38 -11.64
N ALA A 69 9.03 11.46 -10.32
CA ALA A 69 7.80 11.01 -9.70
C ALA A 69 6.60 11.87 -10.13
N GLU A 70 6.78 13.19 -10.21
CA GLU A 70 5.73 14.10 -10.67
C GLU A 70 5.38 13.90 -12.14
N LEU A 71 6.38 13.69 -13.00
CA LEU A 71 6.16 13.54 -14.43
C LEU A 71 5.59 12.17 -14.80
N TYR A 72 6.17 11.08 -14.28
CA TYR A 72 5.87 9.73 -14.73
C TYR A 72 4.91 8.95 -13.84
N LYS A 73 4.64 9.40 -12.61
CA LYS A 73 3.84 8.64 -11.64
C LYS A 73 2.59 9.37 -11.20
N LYS A 74 2.70 10.62 -10.74
CA LYS A 74 1.59 11.41 -10.18
C LYS A 74 0.32 11.42 -11.05
N PRO A 75 0.38 11.55 -12.39
CA PRO A 75 -0.83 11.54 -13.24
C PRO A 75 -1.55 10.19 -13.32
N HIS A 76 -0.88 9.10 -12.96
CA HIS A 76 -1.34 7.73 -13.17
C HIS A 76 -1.62 6.98 -11.87
N VAL A 77 -1.54 7.64 -10.72
CA VAL A 77 -1.69 6.98 -9.42
C VAL A 77 -2.65 7.74 -8.51
N VAL A 78 -3.46 6.98 -7.77
CA VAL A 78 -4.32 7.52 -6.72
C VAL A 78 -3.50 8.08 -5.56
N LYS A 79 -4.09 8.98 -4.77
CA LYS A 79 -3.43 9.69 -3.65
C LYS A 79 -2.75 8.76 -2.65
N LYS A 80 -3.37 7.62 -2.30
CA LYS A 80 -2.77 6.63 -1.40
C LYS A 80 -1.47 6.06 -1.94
N THR A 81 -1.40 5.80 -3.24
CA THR A 81 -0.17 5.35 -3.91
C THR A 81 0.82 6.50 -3.98
N TRP A 82 0.39 7.73 -4.29
CA TRP A 82 1.25 8.92 -4.28
C TRP A 82 1.91 9.15 -2.92
N ASN A 83 1.19 8.97 -1.83
CA ASN A 83 1.74 9.08 -0.47
C ASN A 83 2.95 8.16 -0.26
N SER A 84 3.02 7.01 -0.92
CA SER A 84 4.18 6.12 -0.81
C SER A 84 5.43 6.68 -1.52
N TYR A 85 5.27 7.41 -2.62
CA TYR A 85 6.37 8.17 -3.27
C TYR A 85 6.83 9.33 -2.38
N GLU A 86 5.89 10.03 -1.75
CA GLU A 86 6.20 11.07 -0.76
C GLU A 86 6.97 10.54 0.45
N GLN A 87 6.67 9.33 0.93
CA GLN A 87 7.47 8.70 1.98
C GLN A 87 8.88 8.35 1.49
N THR A 88 9.03 7.85 0.26
CA THR A 88 10.35 7.64 -0.33
C THR A 88 11.11 8.96 -0.48
N ARG A 89 10.47 10.06 -0.88
CA ARG A 89 11.07 11.40 -0.92
C ARG A 89 11.65 11.77 0.44
N LYS A 90 10.89 11.59 1.53
CA LYS A 90 11.37 11.84 2.90
C LYS A 90 12.57 10.97 3.28
N HIS A 91 12.60 9.72 2.84
CA HIS A 91 13.78 8.88 3.03
C HIS A 91 14.98 9.41 2.23
N ILE A 92 14.78 9.84 0.99
CA ILE A 92 15.88 10.38 0.18
C ILE A 92 16.48 11.63 0.82
N ILE A 93 15.63 12.57 1.29
CA ILE A 93 16.06 13.75 2.04
C ILE A 93 16.94 13.35 3.22
N LYS A 94 16.47 12.40 4.02
CA LYS A 94 17.13 12.01 5.26
C LYS A 94 18.48 11.32 5.06
N TYR A 95 18.60 10.45 4.04
CA TYR A 95 19.76 9.57 3.88
C TYR A 95 20.74 10.03 2.80
N PHE A 96 20.29 10.81 1.82
CA PHE A 96 21.13 11.28 0.71
C PHE A 96 21.27 12.80 0.67
N GLY A 97 20.33 13.57 1.22
CA GLY A 97 20.39 15.04 1.22
C GLY A 97 20.61 15.61 -0.19
N HIS A 98 21.71 16.36 -0.35
CA HIS A 98 22.09 17.03 -1.60
C HIS A 98 23.05 16.22 -2.50
N ILE A 99 23.24 14.91 -2.25
CA ILE A 99 24.15 14.10 -3.07
C ILE A 99 23.72 14.14 -4.54
N LYS A 100 24.68 14.43 -5.42
CA LYS A 100 24.45 14.48 -6.86
C LYS A 100 24.25 13.09 -7.42
N LEU A 101 23.41 12.98 -8.44
CA LEU A 101 23.12 11.71 -9.09
C LEU A 101 24.40 11.03 -9.63
N LYS A 102 25.33 11.83 -10.17
CA LYS A 102 26.64 11.36 -10.66
C LYS A 102 27.63 10.92 -9.57
N GLU A 103 27.40 11.31 -8.32
CA GLU A 103 28.23 10.94 -7.17
C GLU A 103 27.76 9.64 -6.50
N MET A 104 26.64 9.08 -6.99
CA MET A 104 26.12 7.82 -6.53
C MET A 104 26.96 6.65 -7.07
N SER A 105 27.17 5.65 -6.21
CA SER A 105 27.84 4.41 -6.55
C SER A 105 27.07 3.21 -5.98
N PRO A 106 27.24 2.00 -6.56
CA PRO A 106 26.63 0.79 -6.00
C PRO A 106 26.98 0.55 -4.53
N VAL A 107 28.23 0.84 -4.14
CA VAL A 107 28.73 0.69 -2.76
C VAL A 107 27.96 1.62 -1.81
N ARG A 108 27.89 2.92 -2.11
CA ARG A 108 27.15 3.90 -1.30
C ARG A 108 25.69 3.53 -1.17
N TYR A 109 25.08 3.05 -2.25
CA TYR A 109 23.68 2.66 -2.24
C TYR A 109 23.44 1.39 -1.40
N GLN A 110 24.35 0.42 -1.44
CA GLN A 110 24.29 -0.76 -0.57
C GLN A 110 24.49 -0.41 0.90
N GLU A 111 25.41 0.51 1.23
CA GLU A 111 25.59 1.03 2.59
C GLU A 111 24.30 1.68 3.12
N PHE A 112 23.64 2.49 2.29
CA PHE A 112 22.31 3.02 2.60
C PHE A 112 21.31 1.90 2.91
N LEU A 113 21.18 0.88 2.05
CA LEU A 113 20.22 -0.20 2.27
C LEU A 113 20.49 -0.97 3.57
N ASN A 114 21.77 -1.23 3.88
CA ASN A 114 22.17 -1.87 5.12
C ASN A 114 21.77 -1.03 6.33
N GLN A 115 22.07 0.28 6.32
CA GLN A 115 21.68 1.19 7.40
C GLN A 115 20.15 1.31 7.52
N PHE A 116 19.46 1.34 6.37
CA PHE A 116 18.01 1.48 6.29
C PHE A 116 17.30 0.25 6.86
N GLY A 117 17.85 -0.95 6.64
CA GLY A 117 17.25 -2.21 7.08
C GLY A 117 17.27 -2.46 8.59
N TYR A 118 18.16 -1.80 9.33
CA TYR A 118 18.11 -1.82 10.80
C TYR A 118 16.88 -1.10 11.34
N LYS A 119 16.34 -0.13 10.59
CA LYS A 119 15.24 0.73 11.06
C LYS A 119 13.87 0.33 10.51
N TYR A 120 13.81 -0.13 9.27
CA TYR A 120 12.54 -0.33 8.56
C TYR A 120 12.28 -1.80 8.23
N ALA A 121 11.00 -2.19 8.21
CA ALA A 121 10.60 -3.54 7.83
C ALA A 121 10.84 -3.80 6.33
N GLN A 122 10.95 -5.08 5.96
CA GLN A 122 11.28 -5.56 4.60
C GLN A 122 10.50 -4.82 3.50
N ASP A 123 9.16 -4.82 3.57
CA ASP A 123 8.28 -4.13 2.62
C ASP A 123 8.62 -2.64 2.40
N THR A 124 9.07 -1.95 3.45
CA THR A 124 9.41 -0.53 3.36
C THR A 124 10.73 -0.30 2.64
N ILE A 125 11.71 -1.19 2.88
CA ILE A 125 13.00 -1.18 2.19
C ILE A 125 12.79 -1.51 0.72
N GLU A 126 12.06 -2.59 0.42
CA GLU A 126 11.76 -3.02 -0.95
C GLU A 126 11.01 -1.94 -1.73
N ARG A 127 9.99 -1.32 -1.14
CA ARG A 127 9.26 -0.23 -1.79
C ARG A 127 10.13 1.00 -2.05
N THR A 128 10.94 1.40 -1.07
CA THR A 128 11.87 2.52 -1.21
C THR A 128 12.91 2.24 -2.30
N HIS A 129 13.47 1.03 -2.30
CA HIS A 129 14.39 0.55 -3.32
C HIS A 129 13.74 0.56 -4.70
N TYR A 130 12.54 -0.01 -4.84
CA TYR A 130 11.81 -0.08 -6.10
C TYR A 130 11.55 1.30 -6.71
N HIS A 131 11.12 2.27 -5.89
CA HIS A 131 10.92 3.64 -6.34
C HIS A 131 12.21 4.31 -6.82
N ILE A 132 13.30 4.19 -6.05
CA ILE A 132 14.60 4.76 -6.43
C ILE A 132 15.13 4.06 -7.69
N LYS A 133 15.13 2.72 -7.73
CA LYS A 133 15.54 1.92 -8.90
C LYS A 133 14.77 2.32 -10.16
N SER A 134 13.47 2.57 -10.04
CA SER A 134 12.63 3.01 -11.16
C SER A 134 13.02 4.39 -11.67
N ALA A 135 13.32 5.35 -10.78
CA ALA A 135 13.81 6.67 -11.17
C ALA A 135 15.19 6.57 -11.85
N VAL A 136 16.12 5.84 -11.23
CA VAL A 136 17.50 5.67 -11.71
C VAL A 136 17.55 4.97 -13.07
N LYS A 137 16.64 4.02 -13.34
CA LYS A 137 16.50 3.41 -14.67
C LYS A 137 16.22 4.45 -15.76
N ILE A 138 15.39 5.45 -15.47
CA ILE A 138 15.13 6.56 -16.40
C ILE A 138 16.35 7.48 -16.50
N ALA A 139 17.08 7.70 -15.41
CA ALA A 139 18.28 8.55 -15.44
C ALA A 139 19.38 8.00 -16.34
N VAL A 140 19.55 6.67 -16.35
CA VAL A 140 20.47 5.99 -17.27
C VAL A 140 20.00 6.14 -18.72
N ARG A 141 18.70 5.94 -18.99
CA ARG A 141 18.12 6.14 -20.32
C ARG A 141 18.34 7.56 -20.83
N ASP A 142 18.20 8.53 -19.95
CA ASP A 142 18.35 9.96 -20.24
C ASP A 142 19.84 10.40 -20.16
N GLN A 143 20.77 9.43 -20.02
CA GLN A 143 22.22 9.61 -20.07
C GLN A 143 22.82 10.55 -19.00
N LEU A 144 22.09 10.78 -17.90
CA LEU A 144 22.61 11.57 -16.76
C LEU A 144 23.68 10.83 -15.96
N ILE A 145 23.63 9.50 -15.98
CA ILE A 145 24.61 8.62 -15.35
C ILE A 145 24.91 7.44 -16.28
N PRO A 146 26.15 6.92 -16.25
CA PRO A 146 26.58 5.88 -17.19
C PRO A 146 26.01 4.49 -16.87
N SER A 147 25.61 4.24 -15.62
CA SER A 147 25.14 2.93 -15.18
C SER A 147 24.16 3.04 -14.00
N ASN A 148 23.34 2.00 -13.84
CA ASN A 148 22.36 1.94 -12.76
C ASN A 148 23.01 1.47 -11.45
N PHE A 149 23.26 2.39 -10.52
CA PHE A 149 23.86 2.07 -9.21
C PHE A 149 22.96 1.25 -8.27
N THR A 150 21.70 1.03 -8.63
CA THR A 150 20.76 0.22 -7.84
C THR A 150 20.68 -1.24 -8.31
N GLU A 151 21.32 -1.57 -9.44
CA GLU A 151 21.29 -2.92 -9.98
C GLU A 151 22.11 -3.89 -9.11
N GLY A 152 21.59 -5.11 -8.89
CA GLY A 152 22.24 -6.11 -8.05
C GLY A 152 22.27 -5.79 -6.54
N ALA A 153 21.58 -4.74 -6.08
CA ALA A 153 21.54 -4.40 -4.67
C ALA A 153 20.85 -5.48 -3.81
N VAL A 154 21.43 -5.80 -2.66
CA VAL A 154 20.86 -6.73 -1.68
C VAL A 154 19.91 -5.97 -0.78
N VAL A 155 18.61 -6.27 -0.88
CA VAL A 155 17.53 -5.57 -0.16
C VAL A 155 17.04 -6.45 0.98
N LYS A 156 17.57 -6.24 2.19
CA LYS A 156 17.23 -7.07 3.35
C LYS A 156 17.09 -6.25 4.63
N SER A 157 15.99 -6.47 5.33
CA SER A 157 15.69 -5.99 6.68
C SER A 157 16.39 -6.84 7.72
N GLN A 158 16.93 -6.19 8.74
CA GLN A 158 17.48 -6.82 9.94
C GLN A 158 16.44 -6.87 11.06
N LYS A 159 15.29 -6.19 10.89
CA LYS A 159 14.14 -6.39 11.78
C LYS A 159 13.56 -7.79 11.61
N GLU A 160 13.30 -8.42 12.75
CA GLU A 160 12.55 -9.67 12.81
C GLU A 160 11.18 -9.49 12.15
N LYS A 161 10.74 -10.52 11.43
CA LYS A 161 9.36 -10.57 10.95
C LYS A 161 8.46 -10.72 12.16
N LYS A 162 7.31 -10.04 12.13
CA LYS A 162 6.26 -10.23 13.13
C LYS A 162 5.90 -11.73 13.20
N PRO A 163 5.65 -12.29 14.41
CA PRO A 163 5.23 -13.67 14.57
C PRO A 163 4.00 -13.99 13.73
N GLU A 164 3.96 -15.19 13.15
CA GLU A 164 2.86 -15.64 12.30
C GLU A 164 1.52 -15.70 13.06
N ALA A 165 1.56 -15.97 14.37
CA ALA A 165 0.41 -15.92 15.27
C ALA A 165 -0.30 -14.55 15.31
N GLU A 166 0.34 -13.46 14.89
CA GLU A 166 -0.31 -12.14 14.74
C GLU A 166 -1.18 -12.04 13.45
N SER A 167 -1.10 -13.04 12.57
CA SER A 167 -1.73 -13.01 11.24
C SER A 167 -3.13 -13.60 11.20
N TYR A 168 -3.52 -14.42 12.19
CA TYR A 168 -4.85 -15.03 12.31
C TYR A 168 -5.24 -15.20 13.80
N LEU A 169 -6.51 -15.52 14.07
CA LEU A 169 -7.03 -15.90 15.39
C LEU A 169 -7.13 -17.43 15.49
N GLU A 170 -6.81 -17.99 16.64
CA GLU A 170 -7.12 -19.40 16.90
C GLU A 170 -8.65 -19.59 17.00
N GLU A 171 -9.14 -20.84 16.90
CA GLU A 171 -10.58 -21.14 16.77
C GLU A 171 -11.40 -20.61 17.96
N ASP A 172 -10.89 -20.75 19.17
CA ASP A 172 -11.52 -20.25 20.39
C ASP A 172 -11.59 -18.71 20.45
N GLU A 173 -10.50 -18.02 20.11
CA GLU A 173 -10.46 -16.57 19.99
C GLU A 173 -11.44 -16.06 18.94
N TYR A 174 -11.52 -16.74 17.80
CA TYR A 174 -12.40 -16.38 16.69
C TYR A 174 -13.88 -16.49 17.08
N LEU A 175 -14.27 -17.63 17.65
CA LEU A 175 -15.64 -17.85 18.13
C LEU A 175 -16.00 -16.89 19.27
N TYR A 176 -15.04 -16.56 20.14
CA TYR A 176 -15.22 -15.55 21.18
C TYR A 176 -15.48 -14.15 20.59
N VAL A 177 -14.75 -13.75 19.55
CA VAL A 177 -14.99 -12.46 18.88
C VAL A 177 -16.39 -12.43 18.25
N ILE A 178 -16.82 -13.50 17.59
CA ILE A 178 -18.17 -13.60 17.02
C ILE A 178 -19.23 -13.46 18.11
N SER A 179 -19.14 -14.23 19.19
CA SER A 179 -20.15 -14.17 20.26
C SER A 179 -20.20 -12.79 20.94
N LYS A 180 -19.04 -12.21 21.27
CA LYS A 180 -18.98 -10.88 21.92
C LYS A 180 -19.47 -9.74 21.05
N THR A 181 -19.27 -9.84 19.74
CA THR A 181 -19.79 -8.84 18.80
C THR A 181 -21.30 -8.95 18.67
N GLN A 182 -21.85 -10.17 18.65
CA GLN A 182 -23.30 -10.41 18.65
C GLN A 182 -24.00 -9.96 19.94
N GLU A 183 -23.35 -10.06 21.09
CA GLU A 183 -23.90 -9.57 22.37
C GLU A 183 -24.02 -8.05 22.44
N ASN A 184 -23.24 -7.31 21.64
CA ASN A 184 -23.16 -5.84 21.75
C ASN A 184 -23.32 -5.14 20.38
N PRO A 185 -24.40 -5.40 19.63
CA PRO A 185 -24.62 -4.86 18.30
C PRO A 185 -24.82 -3.34 18.27
N GLN A 186 -25.16 -2.71 19.40
CA GLN A 186 -25.31 -1.26 19.53
C GLN A 186 -24.01 -0.49 19.25
N TYR A 187 -22.85 -1.14 19.38
CA TYR A 187 -21.57 -0.51 19.02
C TYR A 187 -21.24 -0.80 17.56
N ILE A 188 -21.13 0.25 16.76
CA ILE A 188 -20.82 0.12 15.33
C ILE A 188 -19.51 -0.64 15.07
N SER A 189 -18.52 -0.51 15.97
CA SER A 189 -17.27 -1.28 15.87
C SER A 189 -17.48 -2.78 16.11
N HIS A 190 -18.43 -3.17 16.96
CA HIS A 190 -18.76 -4.59 17.17
C HIS A 190 -19.51 -5.13 15.95
N MET A 191 -20.51 -4.41 15.45
CA MET A 191 -21.21 -4.81 14.22
C MET A 191 -20.25 -4.92 13.02
N THR A 192 -19.29 -4.00 12.91
CA THR A 192 -18.23 -4.05 11.90
C THR A 192 -17.38 -5.32 12.04
N LEU A 193 -16.93 -5.65 13.26
CA LEU A 193 -16.15 -6.86 13.51
C LEU A 193 -16.95 -8.13 13.23
N TYR A 194 -18.23 -8.15 13.57
CA TYR A 194 -19.12 -9.27 13.28
C TYR A 194 -19.21 -9.54 11.77
N ILE A 195 -19.56 -8.52 10.97
CA ILE A 195 -19.65 -8.65 9.51
C ILE A 195 -18.31 -9.12 8.93
N LEU A 196 -17.19 -8.53 9.36
CA LEU A 196 -15.86 -8.93 8.89
C LEU A 196 -15.52 -10.39 9.24
N ALA A 197 -15.90 -10.84 10.43
CA ALA A 197 -15.69 -12.22 10.86
C ALA A 197 -16.52 -13.19 9.99
N VAL A 198 -17.82 -12.94 9.81
CA VAL A 198 -18.71 -13.90 9.12
C VAL A 198 -18.62 -13.87 7.60
N SER A 199 -18.02 -12.84 7.01
CA SER A 199 -17.92 -12.68 5.54
C SER A 199 -16.49 -12.73 4.99
N GLY A 200 -15.48 -12.47 5.82
CA GLY A 200 -14.10 -12.30 5.36
C GLY A 200 -13.89 -11.11 4.40
N MET A 201 -14.80 -10.14 4.34
CA MET A 201 -14.63 -8.92 3.55
C MET A 201 -13.39 -8.12 3.97
N ARG A 202 -12.85 -7.32 3.06
CA ARG A 202 -11.88 -6.28 3.44
C ARG A 202 -12.62 -5.18 4.20
N PHE A 203 -11.93 -4.49 5.12
CA PHE A 203 -12.53 -3.40 5.90
C PHE A 203 -13.25 -2.37 5.01
N ALA A 204 -12.59 -1.89 3.94
CA ALA A 204 -13.21 -0.92 3.02
C ALA A 204 -14.42 -1.46 2.25
N GLU A 205 -14.50 -2.77 2.00
CA GLU A 205 -15.65 -3.42 1.36
C GLU A 205 -16.83 -3.47 2.34
N ALA A 206 -16.60 -3.93 3.58
CA ALA A 206 -17.63 -3.93 4.62
C ALA A 206 -18.16 -2.52 4.90
N MET A 207 -17.28 -1.51 4.90
CA MET A 207 -17.70 -0.12 5.05
C MET A 207 -18.57 0.40 3.90
N GLY A 208 -18.42 -0.16 2.69
CA GLY A 208 -19.20 0.20 1.51
C GLY A 208 -20.49 -0.59 1.34
N LEU A 209 -20.79 -1.52 2.25
CA LEU A 209 -22.02 -2.32 2.18
C LEU A 209 -23.25 -1.46 2.51
N THR A 210 -24.24 -1.49 1.63
CA THR A 210 -25.57 -0.89 1.83
C THR A 210 -26.61 -1.96 2.14
N TRP A 211 -27.80 -1.56 2.59
CA TRP A 211 -28.89 -2.54 2.82
C TRP A 211 -29.39 -3.20 1.53
N ASP A 212 -29.27 -2.53 0.39
CA ASP A 212 -29.65 -3.08 -0.92
C ASP A 212 -28.63 -4.13 -1.42
N ASP A 213 -27.41 -4.11 -0.87
CA ASP A 213 -26.38 -5.11 -1.13
C ASP A 213 -26.56 -6.41 -0.31
N ILE A 214 -27.64 -6.53 0.47
CA ILE A 214 -27.93 -7.71 1.29
C ILE A 214 -29.20 -8.38 0.79
N ASP A 215 -29.02 -9.50 0.11
CA ASP A 215 -30.13 -10.34 -0.34
C ASP A 215 -30.46 -11.35 0.76
N PHE A 216 -31.52 -11.08 1.52
CA PHE A 216 -31.97 -11.95 2.61
C PHE A 216 -32.68 -13.22 2.12
N GLU A 217 -33.23 -13.24 0.91
CA GLU A 217 -33.88 -14.43 0.34
C GLU A 217 -32.83 -15.45 -0.11
N ARG A 218 -31.81 -14.97 -0.84
CA ARG A 218 -30.68 -15.79 -1.29
C ARG A 218 -29.60 -15.97 -0.23
N GLN A 219 -29.70 -15.21 0.88
CA GLN A 219 -28.74 -15.17 1.98
C GLN A 219 -27.30 -14.85 1.53
N VAL A 220 -27.15 -13.81 0.72
CA VAL A 220 -25.85 -13.38 0.19
C VAL A 220 -25.59 -11.89 0.41
N PHE A 221 -24.36 -11.56 0.76
CA PHE A 221 -23.83 -10.20 0.63
C PHE A 221 -23.32 -10.00 -0.80
N ILE A 222 -23.75 -8.93 -1.45
CA ILE A 222 -23.33 -8.53 -2.79
C ILE A 222 -22.23 -7.48 -2.65
N VAL A 223 -20.97 -7.89 -2.85
CA VAL A 223 -19.82 -6.97 -2.72
C VAL A 223 -19.51 -6.37 -4.07
N ILE A 224 -19.99 -5.15 -4.33
CA ILE A 224 -19.74 -4.42 -5.59
C ILE A 224 -18.81 -3.21 -5.41
N ASN A 225 -18.90 -2.53 -4.26
CA ASN A 225 -18.25 -1.25 -4.00
C ASN A 225 -17.36 -1.30 -2.74
N THR A 226 -16.52 -0.28 -2.61
CA THR A 226 -15.79 0.02 -1.36
C THR A 226 -16.10 1.43 -0.91
N TRP A 227 -15.87 1.71 0.37
CA TRP A 227 -15.93 3.08 0.89
C TRP A 227 -14.52 3.59 1.20
N ASP A 228 -14.14 4.73 0.63
CA ASP A 228 -12.88 5.38 0.98
C ASP A 228 -13.02 6.21 2.27
N TYR A 229 -12.91 5.53 3.40
CA TYR A 229 -12.92 6.12 4.74
C TYR A 229 -11.66 6.96 5.06
N SER A 230 -10.68 7.02 4.16
CA SER A 230 -9.40 7.67 4.40
C SER A 230 -9.21 9.01 3.70
N ASP A 231 -9.92 9.25 2.60
CA ASP A 231 -9.77 10.46 1.81
C ASP A 231 -11.11 11.05 1.36
N SER A 232 -11.73 10.51 0.30
CA SER A 232 -12.92 11.12 -0.29
C SER A 232 -14.15 11.06 0.61
N GLN A 233 -14.20 10.11 1.56
CA GLN A 233 -15.41 9.78 2.31
C GLN A 233 -16.59 9.55 1.37
N ASP A 234 -16.34 8.77 0.33
CA ASP A 234 -17.29 8.47 -0.73
C ASP A 234 -17.11 7.02 -1.19
N PHE A 235 -18.07 6.52 -1.96
CA PHE A 235 -17.96 5.24 -2.64
C PHE A 235 -16.79 5.27 -3.63
N SER A 236 -16.15 4.11 -3.76
CA SER A 236 -15.07 3.88 -4.69
C SER A 236 -15.19 2.47 -5.25
N ASP A 237 -14.98 2.34 -6.55
CA ASP A 237 -15.04 1.06 -7.23
C ASP A 237 -14.10 0.05 -6.57
N THR A 238 -14.55 -1.19 -6.51
CA THR A 238 -13.66 -2.28 -6.16
C THR A 238 -12.55 -2.36 -7.21
N LYS A 239 -11.29 -2.50 -6.76
CA LYS A 239 -10.10 -2.25 -7.60
C LYS A 239 -9.97 -3.08 -8.90
N ASN A 240 -10.82 -4.08 -9.17
CA ASN A 240 -10.88 -4.90 -10.40
C ASN A 240 -12.24 -5.64 -10.50
N GLU A 241 -12.70 -6.00 -11.70
CA GLU A 241 -13.94 -6.80 -11.94
C GLU A 241 -14.05 -8.06 -11.09
N GLN A 242 -12.93 -8.78 -10.84
CA GLN A 242 -12.88 -9.96 -9.97
C GLN A 242 -13.25 -9.71 -8.51
N SER A 243 -13.39 -8.45 -8.11
CA SER A 243 -13.74 -8.07 -6.74
C SER A 243 -15.25 -8.09 -6.52
N VAL A 244 -16.04 -8.00 -7.61
CA VAL A 244 -17.49 -8.14 -7.59
C VAL A 244 -17.84 -9.61 -7.34
N ARG A 245 -18.51 -9.87 -6.22
CA ARG A 245 -18.78 -11.25 -5.78
C ARG A 245 -19.91 -11.31 -4.76
N GLU A 246 -20.48 -12.50 -4.63
CA GLU A 246 -21.45 -12.82 -3.60
C GLU A 246 -20.75 -13.62 -2.48
N ILE A 247 -21.11 -13.31 -1.22
CA ILE A 247 -20.62 -14.03 -0.04
C ILE A 247 -21.83 -14.57 0.72
N PRO A 248 -21.99 -15.90 0.83
CA PRO A 248 -23.13 -16.48 1.51
C PRO A 248 -23.07 -16.28 3.02
N PHE A 249 -24.24 -16.17 3.63
CA PHE A 249 -24.45 -16.18 5.07
C PHE A 249 -25.62 -17.10 5.43
N ASN A 250 -25.88 -17.31 6.72
CA ASN A 250 -26.95 -18.18 7.21
C ASN A 250 -28.07 -17.41 7.93
N ASP A 251 -29.12 -18.12 8.35
CA ASP A 251 -30.27 -17.54 9.06
C ASP A 251 -29.89 -16.76 10.32
N ASP A 252 -28.85 -17.19 11.04
CA ASP A 252 -28.44 -16.52 12.27
C ASP A 252 -27.79 -15.17 11.99
N VAL A 253 -26.99 -15.07 10.93
CA VAL A 253 -26.48 -13.79 10.42
C VAL A 253 -27.63 -12.91 9.95
N ALA A 254 -28.61 -13.47 9.23
CA ALA A 254 -29.78 -12.74 8.75
C ALA A 254 -30.57 -12.13 9.93
N LYS A 255 -30.90 -12.94 10.94
CA LYS A 255 -31.59 -12.50 12.17
C LYS A 255 -30.81 -11.40 12.87
N HIS A 256 -29.48 -11.55 12.99
CA HIS A 256 -28.65 -10.56 13.66
C HIS A 256 -28.61 -9.22 12.91
N LEU A 257 -28.50 -9.25 11.58
CA LEU A 257 -28.55 -8.06 10.74
C LEU A 257 -29.90 -7.34 10.83
N LEU A 258 -31.01 -8.08 10.78
CA LEU A 258 -32.35 -7.51 10.89
C LEU A 258 -32.58 -6.88 12.27
N ASN A 259 -32.17 -7.57 13.34
CA ASN A 259 -32.21 -7.01 14.69
C ASN A 259 -31.38 -5.72 14.80
N PHE A 260 -30.20 -5.68 14.16
CA PHE A 260 -29.38 -4.47 14.11
C PHE A 260 -30.07 -3.34 13.33
N LYS A 261 -30.66 -3.64 12.18
CA LYS A 261 -31.40 -2.69 11.34
C LYS A 261 -32.55 -2.03 12.10
N GLU A 262 -33.31 -2.84 12.85
CA GLU A 262 -34.50 -2.39 13.56
C GLU A 262 -34.16 -1.57 14.82
N ASN A 263 -33.16 -2.00 15.59
CA ASN A 263 -32.94 -1.46 16.94
C ASN A 263 -31.80 -0.45 17.08
N TYR A 264 -30.80 -0.47 16.18
CA TYR A 264 -29.56 0.28 16.37
C TYR A 264 -29.08 1.04 15.13
N TRP A 265 -29.46 0.61 13.94
CA TRP A 265 -29.06 1.26 12.70
C TRP A 265 -29.62 2.68 12.62
N LYS A 266 -28.81 3.60 12.11
CA LYS A 266 -29.21 4.97 11.86
C LYS A 266 -29.30 5.18 10.36
N GLU A 267 -30.46 5.63 9.92
CA GLU A 267 -30.67 6.02 8.54
C GLU A 267 -29.66 7.09 8.14
N ASN A 268 -29.14 6.94 6.92
CA ASN A 268 -28.14 7.79 6.32
C ASN A 268 -28.40 7.87 4.82
N GLU A 269 -27.97 8.97 4.21
CA GLU A 269 -28.25 9.28 2.80
C GLU A 269 -27.71 8.20 1.85
N GLU A 270 -26.62 7.55 2.22
CA GLU A 270 -25.94 6.54 1.43
C GLU A 270 -26.47 5.11 1.67
N GLY A 271 -27.46 4.92 2.54
CA GLY A 271 -28.05 3.61 2.85
C GLY A 271 -27.05 2.59 3.46
N ARG A 272 -25.91 3.06 3.97
CA ARG A 272 -24.80 2.22 4.44
C ARG A 272 -25.15 1.50 5.73
N VAL A 273 -24.83 0.21 5.79
CA VAL A 273 -25.05 -0.65 6.95
C VAL A 273 -24.16 -0.21 8.13
N LEU A 274 -22.89 0.06 7.84
CA LEU A 274 -21.88 0.43 8.84
C LEU A 274 -21.60 1.94 8.89
N PHE A 275 -22.66 2.76 8.84
CA PHE A 275 -22.53 4.20 8.91
C PHE A 275 -21.87 4.65 10.23
N GLY A 276 -20.87 5.54 10.13
CA GLY A 276 -20.09 6.02 11.28
C GLY A 276 -19.03 5.04 11.81
N ALA A 277 -18.81 3.88 11.18
CA ALA A 277 -17.73 3.00 11.60
C ALA A 277 -16.34 3.63 11.39
N SER A 278 -15.47 3.40 12.37
CA SER A 278 -14.10 3.92 12.40
C SER A 278 -13.12 2.77 12.44
N ASN A 279 -12.12 2.81 11.55
CA ASN A 279 -11.04 1.83 11.56
C ASN A 279 -10.29 1.84 12.91
N ARG A 280 -10.10 3.01 13.53
CA ARG A 280 -9.42 3.12 14.83
C ARG A 280 -10.24 2.48 15.95
N ALA A 281 -11.54 2.76 16.01
CA ALA A 281 -12.44 2.18 17.01
C ALA A 281 -12.53 0.65 16.85
N THR A 282 -12.69 0.18 15.62
CA THR A 282 -12.74 -1.26 15.27
C THR A 282 -11.45 -1.99 15.65
N ASN A 283 -10.28 -1.43 15.32
CA ASN A 283 -8.99 -1.95 15.77
C ASN A 283 -8.91 -2.03 17.31
N THR A 284 -9.38 -0.99 18.00
CA THR A 284 -9.31 -0.90 19.46
C THR A 284 -10.21 -1.94 20.11
N ALA A 285 -11.43 -2.12 19.58
CA ALA A 285 -12.37 -3.14 20.05
C ALA A 285 -11.80 -4.55 19.90
N LEU A 286 -11.27 -4.88 18.71
CA LEU A 286 -10.69 -6.21 18.46
C LEU A 286 -9.49 -6.50 19.37
N LYS A 287 -8.57 -5.53 19.51
CA LYS A 287 -7.41 -5.68 20.42
C LYS A 287 -7.83 -5.87 21.87
N ARG A 288 -8.92 -5.24 22.32
CA ARG A 288 -9.45 -5.44 23.68
C ARG A 288 -10.04 -6.83 23.87
N MET A 289 -10.73 -7.37 22.86
CA MET A 289 -11.31 -8.71 22.91
C MET A 289 -10.22 -9.79 22.95
N VAL A 290 -9.23 -9.69 22.05
CA VAL A 290 -8.20 -10.74 21.86
C VAL A 290 -6.97 -10.52 22.75
N LYS A 291 -6.78 -9.31 23.30
CA LYS A 291 -5.66 -8.94 24.19
C LYS A 291 -4.26 -9.09 23.57
N ARG A 292 -4.14 -8.96 22.25
CA ARG A 292 -2.86 -8.97 21.51
C ARG A 292 -2.92 -8.08 20.27
N ASP A 293 -1.79 -7.92 19.57
CA ASP A 293 -1.68 -7.04 18.40
C ASP A 293 -2.34 -7.66 17.16
N VAL A 294 -3.66 -7.49 17.05
CA VAL A 294 -4.48 -7.91 15.90
C VAL A 294 -5.17 -6.73 15.24
N HIS A 295 -5.56 -6.93 13.98
CA HIS A 295 -6.21 -5.92 13.16
C HIS A 295 -7.47 -6.49 12.49
N PRO A 296 -8.43 -5.66 12.03
CA PRO A 296 -9.60 -6.15 11.31
C PRO A 296 -9.27 -7.04 10.10
N HIS A 297 -8.11 -6.83 9.46
CA HIS A 297 -7.66 -7.70 8.37
C HIS A 297 -7.28 -9.12 8.84
N THR A 298 -6.87 -9.28 10.11
CA THR A 298 -6.65 -10.58 10.75
C THR A 298 -7.91 -11.44 10.68
N LEU A 299 -9.11 -10.86 10.87
CA LEU A 299 -10.37 -11.62 10.80
C LEU A 299 -10.62 -12.23 9.41
N ARG A 300 -10.24 -11.54 8.35
CA ARG A 300 -10.31 -12.10 6.99
C ARG A 300 -9.37 -13.28 6.82
N HIS A 301 -8.17 -13.20 7.37
CA HIS A 301 -7.25 -14.33 7.37
C HIS A 301 -7.82 -15.49 8.19
N THR A 302 -8.35 -15.22 9.38
CA THR A 302 -9.00 -16.20 10.24
C THR A 302 -10.19 -16.87 9.55
N TYR A 303 -11.10 -16.11 8.92
CA TYR A 303 -12.26 -16.65 8.21
C TYR A 303 -11.85 -17.68 7.16
N ALA A 304 -10.84 -17.34 6.35
CA ALA A 304 -10.30 -18.26 5.36
C ALA A 304 -9.65 -19.49 5.99
N SER A 305 -8.83 -19.32 7.03
CA SER A 305 -8.21 -20.42 7.78
C SER A 305 -9.26 -21.35 8.37
N TYR A 306 -10.33 -20.79 8.92
CA TYR A 306 -11.43 -21.53 9.52
C TYR A 306 -12.17 -22.36 8.46
N LEU A 307 -12.47 -21.78 7.29
CA LEU A 307 -13.09 -22.52 6.19
C LEU A 307 -12.18 -23.63 5.63
N ILE A 308 -10.86 -23.41 5.52
CA ILE A 308 -9.90 -24.44 5.13
C ILE A 308 -9.91 -25.59 6.15
N PHE A 309 -9.93 -25.26 7.44
CA PHE A 309 -10.00 -26.25 8.50
C PHE A 309 -11.32 -27.05 8.48
N LYS A 310 -12.41 -26.44 8.02
CA LYS A 310 -13.69 -27.11 7.72
C LYS A 310 -13.72 -27.72 6.30
N GLU A 311 -12.56 -27.91 5.67
CA GLU A 311 -12.37 -28.62 4.40
C GLU A 311 -13.08 -28.01 3.18
N VAL A 312 -13.40 -26.71 3.25
CA VAL A 312 -13.92 -25.99 2.09
C VAL A 312 -12.80 -25.85 1.04
N PRO A 313 -13.05 -26.17 -0.24
CA PRO A 313 -12.03 -26.10 -1.28
C PRO A 313 -11.38 -24.70 -1.38
N VAL A 314 -10.05 -24.67 -1.42
CA VAL A 314 -9.24 -23.44 -1.46
C VAL A 314 -9.62 -22.53 -2.63
N ALA A 315 -9.97 -23.12 -3.77
CA ALA A 315 -10.42 -22.38 -4.95
C ALA A 315 -11.73 -21.62 -4.69
N SER A 316 -12.69 -22.26 -4.01
CA SER A 316 -13.95 -21.64 -3.59
C SER A 316 -13.70 -20.49 -2.62
N ILE A 317 -12.85 -20.70 -1.61
CA ILE A 317 -12.47 -19.65 -0.65
C ILE A 317 -11.78 -18.47 -1.35
N SER A 318 -10.88 -18.75 -2.30
CA SER A 318 -10.19 -17.73 -3.08
C SER A 318 -11.16 -16.84 -3.85
N LYS A 319 -12.21 -17.44 -4.44
CA LYS A 319 -13.30 -16.73 -5.13
C LYS A 319 -14.15 -15.91 -4.16
N LEU A 320 -14.57 -16.48 -3.04
CA LEU A 320 -15.33 -15.79 -1.97
C LEU A 320 -14.60 -14.58 -1.41
N LEU A 321 -13.27 -14.65 -1.32
CA LEU A 321 -12.45 -13.55 -0.84
C LEU A 321 -12.10 -12.55 -1.94
N GLY A 322 -12.25 -12.87 -3.22
CA GLY A 322 -11.82 -11.98 -4.32
C GLY A 322 -10.30 -11.81 -4.33
N HIS A 323 -9.55 -12.91 -4.25
CA HIS A 323 -8.09 -12.92 -4.42
C HIS A 323 -7.73 -12.94 -5.91
N LYS A 324 -6.80 -12.07 -6.33
CA LYS A 324 -6.27 -12.06 -7.71
C LYS A 324 -5.56 -13.35 -8.11
N SER A 325 -5.09 -14.10 -7.13
CA SER A 325 -4.39 -15.37 -7.33
C SER A 325 -4.65 -16.28 -6.14
N ILE A 326 -4.90 -17.56 -6.44
CA ILE A 326 -5.03 -18.62 -5.43
C ILE A 326 -3.76 -18.78 -4.59
N LEU A 327 -2.59 -18.41 -5.14
CA LEU A 327 -1.32 -18.44 -4.41
C LEU A 327 -1.32 -17.53 -3.18
N ILE A 328 -2.12 -16.45 -3.19
CA ILE A 328 -2.28 -15.59 -2.02
C ILE A 328 -2.94 -16.38 -0.89
N THR A 329 -3.98 -17.14 -1.21
CA THR A 329 -4.64 -18.06 -0.27
C THR A 329 -3.63 -19.11 0.21
N LEU A 330 -3.00 -19.85 -0.69
CA LEU A 330 -2.07 -20.92 -0.32
C LEU A 330 -0.88 -20.46 0.52
N LYS A 331 -0.28 -19.29 0.23
CA LYS A 331 0.86 -18.75 0.99
C LYS A 331 0.51 -18.38 2.42
N VAL A 332 -0.69 -17.86 2.65
CA VAL A 332 -1.13 -17.45 4.00
C VAL A 332 -1.51 -18.68 4.83
N TYR A 333 -1.91 -19.78 4.21
CA TYR A 333 -2.51 -20.93 4.91
C TYR A 333 -1.67 -22.21 4.86
N ALA A 334 -0.41 -22.12 4.44
CA ALA A 334 0.51 -23.26 4.36
C ALA A 334 0.62 -24.03 5.70
N HIS A 335 0.59 -23.30 6.83
CA HIS A 335 0.69 -23.89 8.16
C HIS A 335 -0.55 -24.70 8.58
N GLN A 336 -1.75 -24.29 8.14
CA GLN A 336 -2.99 -25.02 8.44
C GLN A 336 -3.01 -26.39 7.75
N PHE A 337 -2.41 -26.49 6.56
CA PHE A 337 -2.25 -27.79 5.89
C PHE A 337 -1.33 -28.74 6.67
N GLU A 338 -0.28 -28.23 7.32
CA GLU A 338 0.55 -29.04 8.21
C GLU A 338 -0.26 -29.55 9.43
N LYS A 339 -1.13 -28.72 10.02
CA LYS A 339 -2.02 -29.16 11.12
C LYS A 339 -2.97 -30.29 10.70
N MET A 340 -3.38 -30.34 9.43
CA MET A 340 -4.31 -31.35 8.90
C MET A 340 -3.60 -32.58 8.30
N LYS A 341 -2.26 -32.58 8.27
CA LYS A 341 -1.46 -33.61 7.59
C LYS A 341 -1.79 -35.04 8.01
N GLU A 342 -1.84 -35.30 9.32
CA GLU A 342 -2.13 -36.65 9.82
C GLU A 342 -3.56 -37.10 9.49
N LYS A 343 -4.53 -36.18 9.52
CA LYS A 343 -5.92 -36.46 9.11
C LYS A 343 -5.97 -36.82 7.62
N HIS A 344 -5.36 -36.01 6.76
CA HIS A 344 -5.29 -36.27 5.32
C HIS A 344 -4.55 -37.58 5.02
N HIS A 345 -3.49 -37.90 5.76
CA HIS A 345 -2.80 -39.20 5.63
C HIS A 345 -3.71 -40.38 5.99
N ALA A 346 -4.56 -40.25 7.00
CA ALA A 346 -5.52 -41.29 7.36
C ALA A 346 -6.59 -41.46 6.26
N GLU A 347 -7.10 -40.35 5.72
CA GLU A 347 -8.08 -40.35 4.63
C GLU A 347 -7.52 -40.99 3.35
N VAL A 348 -6.31 -40.60 2.93
CA VAL A 348 -5.63 -41.22 1.78
C VAL A 348 -5.44 -42.72 2.00
N ARG A 349 -5.05 -43.14 3.21
CA ARG A 349 -4.95 -44.58 3.54
C ARG A 349 -6.29 -45.30 3.42
N GLY A 350 -7.39 -44.66 3.82
CA GLY A 350 -8.75 -45.19 3.66
C GLY A 350 -9.13 -45.36 2.18
N ILE A 351 -8.96 -44.30 1.38
CA ILE A 351 -9.26 -44.34 -0.06
C ILE A 351 -8.46 -45.44 -0.78
N LEU A 352 -7.17 -45.60 -0.43
CA LEU A 352 -6.34 -46.64 -1.03
C LEU A 352 -6.74 -48.05 -0.59
N ALA A 353 -7.33 -48.21 0.60
CA ALA A 353 -7.83 -49.50 1.06
C ALA A 353 -9.07 -49.97 0.25
N ASP A 354 -9.86 -49.04 -0.27
CA ASP A 354 -11.05 -49.32 -1.10
C ASP A 354 -10.72 -49.69 -2.56
N ILE A 355 -9.43 -49.65 -2.94
CA ILE A 355 -8.94 -49.99 -4.30
C ILE A 355 -8.59 -51.49 -4.43
N HIS A 356 -8.81 -52.27 -3.36
CA HIS A 356 -8.68 -53.72 -3.34
C HIS A 356 -10.03 -54.41 -3.18
#